data_AF-A0A7J9SLG6-F1
#
_entry.id   AF-A0A7J9SLG6-F1
#
_cell.length_a   1.000
_cell.length_b   1.000
_cell.length_c   1.000
_cell.angle_alpha   90.00
_cell.angle_beta   90.00
_cell.angle_gamma   90.00
#
_symmetry.space_group_name_H-M   'P 1'
#
loop_
_entity.id
_entity.type
_entity.pdbx_description
1 polymer ?
#
loop_
_entity_poly.entity_id
_entity_poly.type
_entity_poly.pdbx_seq_one_letter_code
_entity_poly.pdbx_strand_id
1 'polypeptide(L)'
;MPYPDEESIAVAFTTQSHHAGSFAVPSEAWVRGEPGQQSYVLPWTLATLKDDLHVVGRQGSVTDEFTDQVTTATISYLDNSEAADSV
;
A
#
# COMPACT_ATOMS: atom_id res chain seq x y z
N MET A 1 -17.44 20.33 11.50
CA MET A 1 -17.65 20.54 10.05
C MET A 1 -18.16 19.24 9.43
N PRO A 2 -18.88 19.26 8.30
CA PRO A 2 -19.49 18.06 7.71
C PRO A 2 -18.50 17.10 7.02
N TYR A 3 -17.24 17.50 6.88
CA TYR A 3 -16.15 16.65 6.42
C TYR A 3 -15.14 16.54 7.57
N PRO A 4 -14.89 15.35 8.13
CA PRO A 4 -13.74 15.13 9.00
C PRO A 4 -12.47 15.41 8.19
N ASP A 5 -11.50 16.12 8.77
CA ASP A 5 -10.31 16.61 8.06
C ASP A 5 -9.22 15.52 7.85
N GLU A 6 -9.55 14.24 8.01
CA GLU A 6 -8.59 13.14 7.98
C GLU A 6 -8.92 12.17 6.83
N GLU A 7 -8.07 12.19 5.81
CA GLU A 7 -8.03 11.22 4.71
C GLU A 7 -6.67 10.54 4.66
N SER A 8 -6.67 9.27 4.25
CA SER A 8 -5.47 8.44 4.14
C SER A 8 -5.27 7.98 2.70
N ILE A 9 -4.02 7.89 2.24
CA ILE A 9 -3.68 7.18 1.01
C ILE A 9 -3.38 5.72 1.37
N ALA A 10 -4.04 4.78 0.71
CA ALA A 10 -3.83 3.35 0.91
C ALA A 10 -3.25 2.69 -0.34
N VAL A 11 -2.36 1.72 -0.12
CA VAL A 11 -1.75 0.86 -1.12
C VAL A 11 -2.26 -0.57 -0.90
N ALA A 12 -2.69 -1.26 -1.95
CA ALA A 12 -3.28 -2.59 -1.81
C ALA A 12 -2.24 -3.67 -1.44
N PHE A 13 -2.64 -4.53 -0.50
CA PHE A 13 -2.01 -5.82 -0.22
C PHE A 13 -2.80 -6.94 -0.90
N THR A 14 -2.11 -7.99 -1.32
CA THR A 14 -2.71 -9.19 -1.92
C THR A 14 -1.95 -10.44 -1.49
N THR A 15 -2.58 -11.60 -1.55
CA THR A 15 -1.92 -12.90 -1.38
C THR A 15 -1.59 -13.57 -2.72
N GLN A 16 -1.85 -12.87 -3.84
CA GLN A 16 -1.60 -13.35 -5.20
C GLN A 16 -0.27 -12.81 -5.73
N SER A 17 0.62 -13.71 -6.14
CA SER A 17 2.00 -13.39 -6.55
C SER A 17 2.18 -13.02 -8.01
N HIS A 18 1.14 -13.15 -8.85
CA HIS A 18 1.29 -13.08 -10.32
C HIS A 18 1.23 -11.66 -10.90
N HIS A 19 1.23 -10.63 -10.07
CA HIS A 19 1.21 -9.24 -10.51
C HIS A 19 2.63 -8.74 -10.77
N ALA A 20 2.97 -8.49 -12.04
CA ALA A 20 4.28 -7.95 -12.41
C ALA A 20 4.53 -6.59 -11.74
N GLY A 21 5.69 -6.42 -11.11
CA GLY A 21 6.03 -5.23 -10.34
C GLY A 21 5.58 -5.26 -8.88
N SER A 22 4.82 -6.28 -8.46
CA SER A 22 4.53 -6.49 -7.04
C SER A 22 5.76 -7.04 -6.34
N PHE A 23 5.85 -6.82 -5.04
CA PHE A 23 6.92 -7.39 -4.22
C PHE A 23 6.38 -7.99 -2.94
N ALA A 24 7.05 -9.03 -2.47
CA ALA A 24 6.69 -9.76 -1.27
C ALA A 24 6.86 -8.88 -0.03
N VAL A 25 5.93 -8.99 0.91
CA VAL A 25 6.07 -8.45 2.26
C VAL A 25 6.89 -9.46 3.07
N PRO A 26 8.13 -9.14 3.46
CA PRO A 26 8.96 -10.08 4.21
C PRO A 26 8.42 -10.24 5.64
N SER A 27 8.64 -11.39 6.27
CA SER A 27 8.09 -11.67 7.61
C SER A 27 8.53 -10.67 8.66
N GLU A 28 9.77 -10.20 8.59
CA GLU A 28 10.36 -9.19 9.47
C GLU A 28 9.74 -7.79 9.33
N ALA A 29 9.03 -7.51 8.24
CA ALA A 29 8.32 -6.25 8.08
C ALA A 29 7.06 -6.18 8.97
N TRP A 30 6.55 -7.30 9.48
CA TRP A 30 5.37 -7.32 10.33
C TRP A 30 5.70 -6.98 11.78
N VAL A 31 5.08 -5.93 12.30
CA VAL A 31 5.07 -5.64 13.75
C VAL A 31 3.96 -6.44 14.44
N ARG A 32 2.81 -6.57 13.77
CA ARG A 32 1.65 -7.36 14.24
C ARG A 32 0.78 -7.75 13.06
N GLY A 33 0.13 -8.92 13.17
CA GLY A 33 -0.95 -9.31 12.27
C GLY A 33 -0.44 -9.90 10.95
N GLU A 34 0.77 -10.46 10.94
CA GLU A 34 1.29 -11.24 9.81
C GLU A 34 0.24 -12.29 9.41
N PRO A 35 -0.22 -12.27 8.15
CA PRO A 35 -1.09 -13.31 7.65
C PRO A 35 -0.31 -14.63 7.62
N GLY A 36 -0.97 -15.74 7.94
CA GLY A 36 -0.37 -17.09 7.85
C GLY A 36 -0.06 -17.56 6.41
N GLN A 37 -0.02 -16.63 5.45
CA GLN A 37 0.32 -16.84 4.05
C GLN A 37 1.08 -15.61 3.50
N GLN A 38 1.95 -15.83 2.53
CA GLN A 38 2.76 -14.77 1.92
C GLN A 38 1.88 -13.64 1.36
N SER A 39 2.20 -12.41 1.74
CA SER A 39 1.56 -11.20 1.22
C SER A 39 2.47 -10.48 0.23
N TYR A 40 1.85 -9.69 -0.64
CA TYR A 40 2.50 -8.87 -1.66
C TYR A 40 1.87 -7.48 -1.66
N VAL A 41 2.66 -6.47 -2.02
CA VAL A 41 2.20 -5.09 -2.20
C VAL A 41 2.06 -4.77 -3.68
N LEU A 42 1.01 -4.01 -4.03
CA LEU A 42 0.76 -3.49 -5.38
C LEU A 42 0.91 -1.96 -5.39
N PRO A 43 2.12 -1.41 -5.63
CA PRO A 43 2.40 0.03 -5.49
C PRO A 43 1.53 0.96 -6.35
N TRP A 44 1.00 0.47 -7.46
CA TRP A 44 0.13 1.22 -8.37
C TRP A 44 -1.36 1.16 -8.00
N THR A 45 -1.75 0.29 -7.06
CA THR A 45 -3.16 0.16 -6.66
C THR A 45 -3.42 1.06 -5.45
N LEU A 46 -3.70 2.33 -5.75
CA LEU A 46 -3.88 3.41 -4.78
C LEU A 46 -5.35 3.80 -4.60
N ALA A 47 -5.71 4.16 -3.37
CA ALA A 47 -7.01 4.73 -3.05
C ALA A 47 -6.90 5.80 -1.96
N THR A 48 -7.65 6.89 -2.11
CA THR A 48 -7.91 7.83 -1.01
C THR A 48 -9.05 7.29 -0.16
N LEU A 49 -8.79 7.06 1.11
CA LEU A 49 -9.74 6.49 2.05
C LEU A 49 -10.14 7.51 3.12
N LYS A 50 -11.42 7.47 3.51
CA LYS A 50 -11.93 8.12 4.71
C LYS A 50 -11.98 7.09 5.81
N ASP A 51 -11.39 7.40 6.95
CA ASP A 51 -11.22 6.43 8.03
C ASP A 51 -12.56 5.90 8.55
N ASP A 52 -13.55 6.76 8.73
CA ASP A 52 -14.88 6.40 9.25
C ASP A 52 -15.77 5.64 8.26
N LEU A 53 -15.53 5.81 6.96
CA LEU A 53 -16.35 5.22 5.89
C LEU A 53 -15.74 3.95 5.29
N HIS A 54 -14.42 3.92 5.11
CA HIS A 54 -13.75 2.88 4.35
C HIS A 54 -12.94 1.92 5.22
N VAL A 55 -12.53 2.30 6.44
CA VAL A 55 -11.71 1.47 7.32
C VAL A 55 -12.59 0.75 8.33
N VAL A 56 -12.96 -0.50 8.01
CA VAL A 56 -13.82 -1.33 8.88
C VAL A 56 -13.08 -2.03 10.03
N GLY A 57 -11.74 -1.95 10.07
CA GLY A 57 -10.94 -2.50 11.15
C GLY A 57 -9.45 -2.61 10.83
N ARG A 58 -8.60 -2.45 11.87
CA ARG A 58 -7.14 -2.59 11.75
C ARG A 58 -6.71 -4.04 11.92
N GLN A 59 -6.17 -4.64 10.85
CA GLN A 59 -5.73 -6.04 10.87
C GLN A 59 -4.31 -6.23 11.45
N GLY A 60 -3.45 -5.22 11.31
CA GLY A 60 -2.06 -5.32 11.73
C GLY A 60 -1.31 -4.00 11.56
N SER A 61 0.02 -4.10 11.59
CA SER A 61 0.93 -3.01 11.27
C SER A 61 2.26 -3.57 10.77
N VAL A 62 2.89 -2.83 9.87
CA VAL A 62 4.24 -3.09 9.37
C VAL A 62 5.23 -2.08 9.95
N THR A 63 6.52 -2.29 9.71
CA THR A 63 7.58 -1.35 10.11
C THR A 63 7.54 -0.07 9.27
N ASP A 64 8.10 1.01 9.81
CA ASP A 64 8.28 2.27 9.09
C ASP A 64 9.21 2.07 7.88
N GLU A 65 10.28 1.30 8.03
CA GLU A 65 11.21 0.96 6.94
C GLU A 65 10.49 0.28 5.75
N PHE A 66 9.57 -0.65 6.02
CA PHE A 66 8.80 -1.28 4.96
C PHE A 66 7.80 -0.30 4.35
N THR A 67 7.23 0.61 5.15
CA THR A 67 6.34 1.67 4.67
C THR A 67 7.07 2.64 3.73
N ASP A 68 8.32 2.98 4.04
CA ASP A 68 9.18 3.81 3.19
C ASP A 68 9.51 3.13 1.86
N GLN A 69 9.75 1.81 1.88
CA GLN A 69 9.93 1.00 0.67
C GLN A 69 8.68 1.05 -0.22
N VAL A 70 7.49 0.85 0.36
CA VAL A 70 6.21 0.92 -0.36
C VAL A 70 5.98 2.32 -0.94
N THR A 71 6.28 3.37 -0.17
CA THR A 71 6.16 4.76 -0.61
C THR A 71 7.09 5.04 -1.78
N THR A 72 8.35 4.62 -1.70
CA THR A 72 9.35 4.78 -2.77
C THR A 72 8.91 4.08 -4.05
N ALA A 73 8.40 2.84 -3.95
CA ALA A 73 7.90 2.10 -5.10
C ALA A 73 6.66 2.76 -5.72
N THR A 74 5.79 3.35 -4.89
CA THR A 74 4.60 4.08 -5.33
C THR A 74 4.98 5.35 -6.09
N ILE A 75 5.90 6.16 -5.54
CA ILE A 75 6.41 7.36 -6.21
C ILE A 75 7.05 6.99 -7.55
N SER A 76 7.90 5.96 -7.58
CA SER A 76 8.54 5.52 -8.83
C SER A 76 7.53 5.07 -9.90
N TYR A 77 6.41 4.45 -9.50
CA TYR A 77 5.34 4.13 -10.44
C TYR A 77 4.69 5.39 -11.02
N LEU A 78 4.39 6.38 -10.18
CA LEU A 78 3.78 7.65 -10.61
C LEU A 78 4.73 8.44 -11.52
N ASP A 79 6.00 8.57 -11.17
CA ASP A 79 7.00 9.28 -11.99
C ASP A 79 7.18 8.62 -13.36
N ASN A 80 7.21 7.29 -13.41
CA ASN A 80 7.32 6.56 -14.68
C ASN A 80 6.04 6.65 -15.52
N SER A 81 4.87 6.86 -14.91
CA SER A 81 3.63 7.09 -15.65
C SER A 81 3.66 8.44 -16.38
N GLU A 82 4.21 9.49 -15.76
CA GLU A 82 4.37 10.81 -16.40
C GLU A 82 5.34 10.74 -17.60
N ALA A 83 6.41 9.93 -17.49
CA ALA A 83 7.36 9.74 -18.58
C ALA A 83 6.76 8.98 -19.78
N ALA A 84 5.82 8.06 -19.54
CA ALA A 84 5.16 7.28 -20.59
C ALA A 84 4.12 8.09 -21.38
N ASP A 85 3.42 9.03 -20.73
CA ASP A 85 2.41 9.89 -21.37
C ASP A 85 3.02 11.09 -22.12
N SER A 86 4.33 11.30 -22.03
CA SER A 86 5.06 12.41 -22.66
C SER A 86 5.69 12.07 -24.03
N VAL A 87 5.38 10.91 -24.62
CA VAL A 87 6.01 10.37 -25.85
C VAL A 87 5.02 10.23 -27.01
#